data_AF-A0A6I4J0M3-F1
#
_entry.id   AF-A0A6I4J0M3-F1
#
_cell.length_a   1.000
_cell.length_b   1.000
_cell.length_c   1.000
_cell.angle_alpha   90.00
_cell.angle_beta   90.00
_cell.angle_gamma   90.00
#
_symmetry.space_group_name_H-M   'P 1'
#
loop_
_entity.id
_entity.type
_entity.pdbx_description
1 polymer ?
#
loop_
_entity_poly.entity_id
_entity_poly.type
_entity_poly.pdbx_seq_one_letter_code
_entity_poly.pdbx_strand_id
1 'polypeptide(L)'
;MDIGSAGYDYYQGSIAVNAAGQVVVGYNRSGLDPATGKIRFYARIFGTAADGTLYQRGGEYLLKESLTNDYHNGSLKGQPAAGRQRWGDYSQVSVDPNDPNSFWLIGEFAREYNTPADGHPGGTGGSRWSTWVAGINVLAVPEPATWAMMIAGFGMVGFAMRRSQKVKVSFA
;
A
#
# COMPACT_ATOMS: atom_id res chain seq x y z
N MET A 1 10.92 5.03 11.43
CA MET A 1 9.83 4.08 11.20
C MET A 1 10.37 2.96 10.31
N ASP A 2 10.21 1.71 10.74
CA ASP A 2 10.59 0.55 9.92
C ASP A 2 9.37 0.04 9.14
N ILE A 3 9.57 -0.30 7.87
CA ILE A 3 8.55 -0.96 7.05
C ILE A 3 8.67 -2.48 7.11
N GLY A 4 9.84 -2.98 7.49
CA GLY A 4 10.16 -4.39 7.56
C GLY A 4 9.48 -5.12 8.73
N SER A 5 9.32 -6.41 8.56
CA SER A 5 8.98 -7.35 9.63
C SER A 5 9.89 -8.56 9.52
N ALA A 6 10.28 -9.13 10.67
CA ALA A 6 11.14 -10.30 10.70
C ALA A 6 10.51 -11.47 9.92
N GLY A 7 11.34 -12.20 9.17
CA GLY A 7 10.90 -13.33 8.35
C GLY A 7 10.54 -12.98 6.91
N TYR A 8 10.64 -11.70 6.51
CA TYR A 8 10.45 -11.27 5.13
C TYR A 8 11.58 -10.34 4.66
N ASP A 9 11.86 -10.45 3.37
CA ASP A 9 12.72 -9.54 2.62
C ASP A 9 11.86 -8.50 1.91
N TYR A 10 12.32 -7.25 1.93
CA TYR A 10 11.67 -6.10 1.31
C TYR A 10 12.62 -5.46 0.32
N TYR A 11 12.18 -5.30 -0.93
CA TYR A 11 13.05 -4.84 -2.02
C TYR A 11 12.25 -4.08 -3.07
N GLN A 12 12.97 -3.38 -3.96
CA GLN A 12 12.36 -2.62 -5.05
C GLN A 12 11.39 -1.55 -4.56
N GLY A 13 11.84 -0.78 -3.56
CA GLY A 13 11.09 0.34 -3.01
C GLY A 13 10.99 1.51 -3.99
N SER A 14 9.81 2.10 -4.08
CA SER A 14 9.56 3.40 -4.72
C SER A 14 8.60 4.22 -3.88
N ILE A 15 8.65 5.54 -4.01
CA ILE A 15 7.94 6.48 -3.14
C ILE A 15 7.40 7.66 -3.93
N ALA A 16 6.22 8.14 -3.54
CA ALA A 16 5.74 9.46 -3.92
C ALA A 16 5.09 10.15 -2.72
N VAL A 17 5.10 11.47 -2.75
CA VAL A 17 4.50 12.34 -1.74
C VAL A 17 3.63 13.37 -2.45
N ASN A 18 2.40 13.58 -1.99
CA ASN A 18 1.54 14.63 -2.52
C ASN A 18 1.66 15.92 -1.71
N ALA A 19 1.03 16.99 -2.19
CA ALA A 19 1.03 18.31 -1.53
C ALA A 19 0.35 18.30 -0.14
N ALA A 20 -0.47 17.30 0.17
CA ALA A 20 -1.11 17.12 1.47
C ALA A 20 -0.21 16.38 2.49
N GLY A 21 1.05 16.08 2.14
CA GLY A 21 1.97 15.35 3.02
C GLY A 21 1.64 13.86 3.16
N GLN A 22 0.82 13.30 2.26
CA GLN A 22 0.56 11.87 2.21
C GLN A 22 1.66 11.19 1.40
N VAL A 23 2.21 10.12 1.97
CA VAL A 23 3.31 9.36 1.40
C VAL A 23 2.81 7.97 1.05
N VAL A 24 3.08 7.53 -0.18
CA VAL A 24 2.83 6.14 -0.60
C VAL A 24 4.15 5.51 -0.98
N VAL A 25 4.45 4.37 -0.36
CA VAL A 25 5.65 3.56 -0.64
C VAL A 25 5.20 2.23 -1.25
N GLY A 26 5.62 1.95 -2.48
CA GLY A 26 5.44 0.67 -3.16
C GLY A 26 6.71 -0.18 -3.04
N TYR A 27 6.58 -1.50 -2.88
CA TYR A 27 7.72 -2.40 -2.75
C TYR A 27 7.32 -3.85 -3.01
N ASN A 28 8.30 -4.69 -3.34
CA ASN A 28 8.14 -6.14 -3.27
C ASN A 28 8.48 -6.68 -1.88
N ARG A 29 7.74 -7.71 -1.46
CA ARG A 29 8.00 -8.51 -0.27
C ARG A 29 8.05 -9.99 -0.63
N SER A 30 8.98 -10.76 -0.08
CA SER A 30 8.96 -12.23 -0.09
C SER A 30 9.47 -12.79 1.23
N GLY A 31 9.32 -14.09 1.45
CA GLY A 31 9.84 -14.77 2.62
C GLY A 31 9.67 -16.28 2.51
N LEU A 32 9.92 -17.00 3.61
CA LEU A 32 9.86 -18.47 3.64
C LEU A 32 8.50 -19.02 4.12
N ASP A 33 7.58 -18.15 4.53
CA ASP A 33 6.26 -18.56 5.00
C ASP A 33 5.45 -19.24 3.86
N PRO A 34 4.91 -20.46 4.04
CA PRO A 34 4.21 -21.17 2.97
C PRO A 34 2.94 -20.46 2.46
N ALA A 35 2.28 -19.68 3.31
CA ALA A 35 1.04 -18.98 2.96
C ALA A 35 1.32 -17.57 2.41
N THR A 36 2.44 -16.96 2.78
CA THR A 36 2.69 -15.53 2.59
C THR A 36 4.08 -15.14 2.13
N GLY A 37 4.93 -16.13 1.84
CA GLY A 37 6.30 -15.96 1.41
C GLY A 37 6.50 -15.71 -0.08
N LYS A 38 5.47 -15.93 -0.91
CA LYS A 38 5.54 -15.60 -2.34
C LYS A 38 5.93 -14.14 -2.52
N ILE A 39 6.64 -13.85 -3.62
CA ILE A 39 6.89 -12.48 -4.02
C ILE A 39 5.55 -11.76 -4.22
N ARG A 40 5.36 -10.64 -3.52
CA ARG A 40 4.15 -9.82 -3.57
C ARG A 40 4.53 -8.38 -3.81
N PHE A 41 3.75 -7.69 -4.62
CA PHE A 41 3.80 -6.24 -4.74
C PHE A 41 2.83 -5.64 -3.72
N TYR A 42 3.37 -4.84 -2.81
CA TYR A 42 2.66 -4.19 -1.73
C TYR A 42 2.78 -2.67 -1.83
N ALA A 43 1.86 -1.97 -1.18
CA ALA A 43 2.02 -0.58 -0.80
C ALA A 43 1.82 -0.37 0.70
N ARG A 44 2.40 0.71 1.22
CA ARG A 44 2.16 1.23 2.56
C ARG A 44 1.97 2.75 2.50
N ILE A 45 1.03 3.25 3.29
CA ILE A 45 0.64 4.66 3.30
C ILE A 45 1.08 5.30 4.62
N PHE A 46 1.59 6.53 4.54
CA PHE A 46 1.93 7.35 5.69
C PHE A 46 1.32 8.74 5.54
N GLY A 47 1.10 9.41 6.66
CA GLY A 47 0.95 10.86 6.72
C GLY A 47 2.21 11.49 7.28
N THR A 48 2.38 12.79 7.00
CA THR A 48 3.47 13.60 7.55
C THR A 48 2.89 14.51 8.62
N ALA A 49 3.36 14.38 9.85
CA ALA A 49 2.97 15.24 10.96
C ALA A 49 3.57 16.64 10.82
N ALA A 50 3.08 17.60 11.61
CA ALA A 50 3.53 18.99 11.57
C ALA A 50 5.03 19.16 11.89
N ASP A 51 5.63 18.22 12.62
CA ASP A 51 7.07 18.18 12.92
C ASP A 51 7.90 17.49 11.82
N GLY A 52 7.27 17.08 10.72
CA GLY A 52 7.91 16.39 9.60
C GLY A 52 8.06 14.88 9.80
N THR A 53 7.62 14.31 10.93
CA THR A 53 7.70 12.88 11.17
C THR A 53 6.61 12.12 10.40
N LEU A 54 6.93 10.89 9.97
CA LEU A 54 5.96 10.02 9.32
C LEU A 54 5.19 9.19 10.34
N TYR A 55 3.88 9.10 10.16
CA TYR A 55 3.03 8.17 10.89
C TYR A 55 2.30 7.25 9.91
N GLN A 56 2.29 5.94 10.20
CA GLN A 56 1.66 4.97 9.31
C GLN A 56 0.14 5.10 9.34
N ARG A 57 -0.46 5.04 8.15
CA ARG A 57 -1.89 5.02 7.94
C ARG A 57 -2.30 3.60 7.51
N GLY A 58 -2.92 2.86 8.44
CA GLY A 58 -3.41 1.51 8.16
C GLY A 58 -2.30 0.45 8.06
N GLY A 59 -2.59 -0.67 7.40
CA GLY A 59 -1.66 -1.79 7.21
C GLY A 59 -1.00 -1.80 5.83
N GLU A 60 -0.40 -2.94 5.46
CA GLU A 60 0.09 -3.19 4.10
C GLU A 60 -1.09 -3.43 3.14
N TYR A 61 -1.00 -2.86 1.93
CA TYR A 61 -1.98 -3.04 0.86
C TYR A 61 -1.42 -4.02 -0.16
N LEU A 62 -1.98 -5.23 -0.23
CA LEU A 62 -1.60 -6.20 -1.27
C LEU A 62 -2.10 -5.72 -2.63
N LEU A 63 -1.18 -5.45 -3.55
CA LEU A 63 -1.50 -5.02 -4.92
C LEU A 63 -1.48 -6.20 -5.88
N LYS A 64 -0.48 -7.08 -5.75
CA LYS A 64 -0.37 -8.28 -6.57
C LYS A 64 0.40 -9.39 -5.87
N GLU A 65 -0.17 -10.58 -5.82
CA GLU A 65 0.57 -11.80 -5.47
C GLU A 65 1.12 -12.49 -6.72
N SER A 66 2.35 -12.99 -6.62
CA SER A 66 2.96 -13.85 -7.64
C SER A 66 2.26 -15.19 -7.80
N LEU A 67 2.25 -15.69 -9.03
CA LEU A 67 1.57 -16.93 -9.40
C LEU A 67 2.42 -18.17 -9.12
N THR A 68 3.71 -17.99 -8.84
CA THR A 68 4.63 -19.02 -8.38
C THR A 68 5.21 -18.65 -7.02
N ASN A 69 5.52 -19.66 -6.21
CA ASN A 69 6.25 -19.53 -4.95
C ASN A 69 7.76 -19.77 -5.10
N ASP A 70 8.22 -20.11 -6.30
CA ASP A 70 9.60 -20.50 -6.58
C ASP A 70 10.12 -19.78 -7.84
N TYR A 71 10.27 -18.45 -7.77
CA TYR A 71 10.78 -17.70 -8.92
C TYR A 71 12.31 -17.81 -9.01
N HIS A 72 12.79 -18.37 -10.10
CA HIS A 72 14.21 -18.48 -10.43
C HIS A 72 14.44 -17.99 -11.85
N ASN A 73 14.86 -16.75 -12.02
CA ASN A 73 15.09 -16.12 -13.33
C ASN A 73 15.88 -17.02 -14.27
N GLY A 74 15.27 -17.37 -15.41
CA GLY A 74 15.90 -18.18 -16.45
C GLY A 74 16.03 -19.68 -16.14
N SER A 75 15.59 -20.15 -14.98
CA SER A 75 15.58 -21.58 -14.62
C SER A 75 14.27 -22.24 -15.02
N LEU A 76 14.35 -23.53 -15.39
CA LEU A 76 13.17 -24.33 -15.70
C LEU A 76 12.40 -24.69 -14.43
N LYS A 77 11.10 -24.98 -14.56
CA LYS A 77 10.24 -25.40 -13.45
C LYS A 77 10.86 -26.60 -12.69
N GLY A 78 11.01 -26.44 -11.38
CA GLY A 78 11.56 -27.45 -10.48
C GLY A 78 13.09 -27.63 -10.57
N GLN A 79 13.79 -26.83 -11.37
CA GLN A 79 15.25 -26.81 -11.37
C GLN A 79 15.77 -25.73 -10.40
N PRO A 80 16.91 -25.98 -9.73
CA PRO A 80 17.49 -25.00 -8.83
C PRO A 80 17.88 -23.72 -9.60
N ALA A 81 17.88 -22.60 -8.89
CA ALA A 81 18.38 -21.32 -9.42
C ALA A 81 19.81 -21.49 -9.99
N ALA A 82 19.98 -21.14 -11.26
CA ALA A 82 21.27 -21.15 -11.94
C ALA A 82 21.66 -19.75 -12.43
N GLY A 83 22.93 -19.37 -12.22
CA GLY A 83 23.44 -18.07 -12.64
C GLY A 83 22.81 -16.88 -11.91
N ARG A 84 22.95 -15.68 -12.48
CA ARG A 84 22.47 -14.43 -11.87
C ARG A 84 20.95 -14.36 -11.87
N GLN A 85 20.37 -14.31 -10.67
CA GLN A 85 18.93 -14.10 -10.46
C GLN A 85 18.61 -12.61 -10.55
N ARG A 86 18.27 -12.14 -11.75
CA ARG A 86 17.86 -10.74 -11.96
C ARG A 86 16.40 -10.57 -11.52
N TRP A 87 16.18 -9.54 -10.70
CA TRP A 87 14.88 -9.05 -10.28
C TRP A 87 14.97 -7.53 -10.11
N GLY A 88 13.89 -6.81 -10.36
CA GLY A 88 13.73 -5.48 -9.80
C GLY A 88 14.19 -4.34 -10.71
N ASP A 89 13.72 -4.35 -11.95
CA ASP A 89 13.92 -3.23 -12.87
C ASP A 89 12.72 -2.27 -12.89
N TYR A 90 11.56 -2.70 -12.38
CA TYR A 90 10.32 -1.93 -12.47
C TYR A 90 9.71 -1.71 -11.09
N SER A 91 9.94 -0.50 -10.56
CA SER A 91 9.26 0.00 -9.36
C SER A 91 9.05 1.50 -9.49
N GLN A 92 7.81 1.94 -9.42
CA GLN A 92 7.47 3.36 -9.44
C GLN A 92 6.21 3.63 -8.63
N VAL A 93 6.21 4.76 -7.91
CA VAL A 93 5.00 5.39 -7.39
C VAL A 93 4.97 6.82 -7.94
N SER A 94 3.80 7.27 -8.38
CA SER A 94 3.58 8.65 -8.82
C SER A 94 2.21 9.16 -8.39
N VAL A 95 2.10 10.46 -8.11
CA VAL A 95 0.81 11.11 -7.87
C VAL A 95 0.07 11.25 -9.20
N ASP A 96 -1.25 11.02 -9.21
CA ASP A 96 -2.09 11.29 -10.37
C ASP A 96 -2.14 12.81 -10.64
N PRO A 97 -1.93 13.27 -11.89
CA PRO A 97 -1.89 14.69 -12.20
C PRO A 97 -3.25 15.40 -12.11
N ASN A 98 -4.36 14.65 -12.15
CA ASN A 98 -5.73 15.18 -12.10
C ASN A 98 -6.38 15.00 -10.72
N ASP A 99 -5.87 14.09 -9.88
CA ASP A 99 -6.32 13.91 -8.49
C ASP A 99 -5.12 13.74 -7.55
N PRO A 100 -4.77 14.76 -6.73
CA PRO A 100 -3.63 14.69 -5.83
C PRO A 100 -3.78 13.63 -4.73
N ASN A 101 -4.97 13.08 -4.49
CA ASN A 101 -5.19 11.99 -3.54
C ASN A 101 -5.05 10.61 -4.19
N SER A 102 -4.87 10.53 -5.51
CA SER A 102 -4.69 9.27 -6.22
C SER A 102 -3.22 9.06 -6.56
N PHE A 103 -2.78 7.81 -6.42
CA PHE A 103 -1.41 7.39 -6.69
C PHE A 103 -1.43 6.22 -7.67
N TRP A 104 -0.56 6.27 -8.66
CA TRP A 104 -0.27 5.16 -9.57
C TRP A 104 1.00 4.44 -9.12
N LEU A 105 0.94 3.11 -9.15
CA LEU A 105 2.01 2.23 -8.70
C LEU A 105 2.33 1.21 -9.77
N ILE A 106 3.61 1.01 -10.05
CA ILE A 106 4.13 0.00 -10.96
C ILE A 106 5.07 -0.90 -10.18
N GLY A 107 4.91 -2.22 -10.30
CA GLY A 107 5.78 -3.18 -9.63
C GLY A 107 5.81 -4.53 -10.36
N GLU A 108 6.84 -5.32 -10.10
CA GLU A 108 6.98 -6.66 -10.69
C GLU A 108 6.32 -7.75 -9.85
N PHE A 109 5.87 -8.80 -10.53
CA PHE A 109 5.45 -10.06 -9.92
C PHE A 109 5.90 -11.25 -10.77
N ALA A 110 6.09 -12.40 -10.13
CA ALA A 110 6.43 -13.63 -10.81
C ALA A 110 5.17 -14.28 -11.39
N ARG A 111 5.24 -14.59 -12.67
CA ARG A 111 4.19 -15.27 -13.43
C ARG A 111 4.27 -16.78 -13.21
N GLU A 112 3.25 -17.47 -13.68
CA GLU A 112 3.29 -18.90 -13.92
C GLU A 112 4.48 -19.27 -14.84
N TYR A 113 4.99 -20.49 -14.70
CA TYR A 113 6.07 -20.97 -15.55
C TYR A 113 5.62 -21.11 -17.01
N ASN A 114 6.56 -21.02 -17.93
CA ASN A 114 6.30 -21.18 -19.36
C ASN A 114 6.08 -22.65 -19.76
N THR A 115 5.14 -23.38 -19.16
CA THR A 115 4.88 -24.79 -19.52
C THR A 115 3.53 -24.95 -20.22
N PRO A 116 3.35 -26.04 -21.02
CA PRO A 116 2.02 -26.39 -21.54
C PRO A 116 0.98 -26.60 -20.45
N ALA A 117 1.36 -27.17 -19.31
CA ALA A 117 0.47 -27.41 -18.16
C ALA A 117 0.01 -26.10 -17.50
N ASP A 118 0.84 -25.05 -17.58
CA ASP A 118 0.54 -23.71 -17.06
C ASP A 118 -0.09 -22.80 -18.13
N GLY A 119 -0.60 -23.37 -19.23
CA GLY A 119 -1.35 -22.64 -20.26
C GLY A 119 -0.50 -22.04 -21.39
N HIS A 120 0.75 -22.46 -21.54
CA HIS A 120 1.66 -21.98 -22.59
C HIS A 120 2.06 -23.13 -23.55
N PRO A 121 1.23 -23.47 -24.56
CA PRO A 121 1.59 -24.46 -25.57
C PRO A 121 2.93 -24.12 -26.25
N GLY A 122 3.84 -25.08 -26.30
CA GLY A 122 5.20 -24.88 -26.84
C GLY A 122 6.17 -24.14 -25.90
N GLY A 123 5.76 -23.87 -24.66
CA GLY A 123 6.59 -23.21 -23.67
C GLY A 123 7.82 -24.02 -23.26
N THR A 124 8.92 -23.31 -22.99
CA THR A 124 10.24 -23.87 -22.66
C THR A 124 10.37 -24.36 -21.21
N GLY A 125 9.39 -24.04 -20.36
CA GLY A 125 9.38 -24.33 -18.92
C GLY A 125 10.10 -23.30 -18.06
N GLY A 126 10.66 -22.24 -18.64
CA GLY A 126 11.34 -21.18 -17.91
C GLY A 126 10.41 -20.37 -17.00
N SER A 127 10.93 -19.91 -15.86
CA SER A 127 10.26 -18.92 -15.03
C SER A 127 10.06 -17.60 -15.78
N ARG A 128 9.06 -16.82 -15.36
CA ARG A 128 8.65 -15.57 -16.02
C ARG A 128 8.28 -14.53 -14.98
N TRP A 129 8.43 -13.27 -15.34
CA TRP A 129 7.94 -12.13 -14.56
C TRP A 129 7.06 -11.24 -15.45
N SER A 130 6.31 -10.34 -14.83
CA SER A 130 5.51 -9.32 -15.50
C SER A 130 5.37 -8.11 -14.59
N THR A 131 5.03 -6.96 -15.16
CA THR A 131 4.65 -5.77 -14.42
C THR A 131 3.17 -5.79 -14.06
N TRP A 132 2.83 -5.16 -12.94
CA TRP A 132 1.47 -4.87 -12.51
C TRP A 132 1.34 -3.36 -12.28
N VAL A 133 0.20 -2.80 -12.70
CA VAL A 133 -0.14 -1.38 -12.46
C VAL A 133 -1.32 -1.35 -11.49
N ALA A 134 -1.20 -0.57 -10.42
CA ALA A 134 -2.24 -0.39 -9.42
C ALA A 134 -2.52 1.09 -9.19
N GLY A 135 -3.78 1.41 -8.87
CA GLY A 135 -4.19 2.72 -8.39
C GLY A 135 -4.57 2.65 -6.92
N ILE A 136 -4.10 3.60 -6.11
CA ILE A 136 -4.50 3.75 -4.71
C ILE A 136 -5.01 5.17 -4.51
N ASN A 137 -6.23 5.30 -3.96
CA ASN A 137 -6.74 6.57 -3.51
C ASN A 137 -6.54 6.70 -1.99
N VAL A 138 -5.86 7.75 -1.56
CA VAL A 138 -5.54 8.04 -0.17
C VAL A 138 -6.43 9.16 0.35
N LEU A 139 -7.73 8.91 0.50
CA LEU A 139 -8.64 9.89 1.09
C LEU A 139 -8.06 10.44 2.40
N ALA A 140 -8.09 11.77 2.54
CA ALA A 140 -7.80 12.43 3.81
C ALA A 140 -8.87 12.01 4.81
N VAL A 141 -8.54 11.07 5.69
CA VAL A 141 -9.33 10.86 6.90
C VAL A 141 -9.11 12.13 7.74
N PRO A 142 -10.15 12.85 8.17
CA PRO A 142 -9.96 14.01 9.01
C PRO A 142 -9.17 13.59 10.24
N GLU A 143 -8.07 14.28 10.52
CA GLU A 143 -7.20 13.92 11.64
C GLU A 143 -8.00 13.89 12.95
N PRO A 144 -7.67 13.02 13.92
CA PRO A 144 -8.38 12.93 15.20
C PRO A 144 -8.55 14.29 15.90
N ALA A 145 -7.60 15.22 15.72
CA ALA A 145 -7.71 16.58 16.22
C ALA A 145 -8.87 17.37 15.57
N THR A 146 -9.15 17.16 14.29
CA THR A 146 -10.29 17.77 13.59
C THR A 146 -11.61 17.28 14.18
N TRP A 147 -11.72 15.98 14.50
CA TRP A 147 -12.88 15.45 15.21
C TRP A 147 -13.02 16.06 16.60
N ALA A 148 -11.92 16.18 17.33
CA ALA A 148 -11.91 16.82 18.64
C ALA A 148 -12.35 18.29 18.56
N MET A 149 -11.90 19.04 17.56
CA MET A 149 -12.28 20.44 17.33
C MET A 149 -13.75 20.59 16.90
N MET A 150 -14.26 19.68 16.06
CA MET A 150 -15.68 19.64 15.71
C MET A 150 -16.54 19.33 16.93
N ILE A 151 -16.17 18.30 17.71
CA ILE A 151 -16.88 17.93 18.95
C ILE A 151 -16.82 19.08 19.96
N ALA A 152 -15.66 19.70 20.15
CA ALA A 152 -15.50 20.85 21.03
C ALA A 152 -16.33 22.05 20.54
N GLY A 153 -16.29 22.35 19.25
CA GLY A 153 -17.07 23.42 18.61
C GLY A 153 -18.57 23.22 18.77
N PHE A 154 -19.09 22.04 18.41
CA PHE A 154 -20.50 21.71 18.58
C PHE A 154 -20.92 21.66 20.05
N GLY A 155 -20.04 21.18 20.94
CA GLY A 155 -20.25 21.19 22.39
C GLY A 155 -20.39 22.62 22.94
N MET A 156 -19.51 23.55 22.51
CA MET A 156 -19.58 24.95 22.91
C MET A 156 -20.87 25.63 22.41
N VAL A 157 -21.27 25.41 21.16
CA VAL A 157 -22.52 25.96 20.60
C VAL A 157 -23.74 25.43 21.35
N GLY A 158 -23.84 24.11 21.55
CA GLY A 158 -24.94 23.50 22.30
C GLY A 158 -25.03 24.00 23.74
N PHE A 159 -23.88 24.16 24.41
CA PHE A 159 -23.83 24.74 25.74
C PHE A 159 -24.31 26.20 25.77
N ALA A 160 -23.91 27.02 24.81
CA ALA A 160 -24.34 28.41 24.70
C ALA A 160 -25.86 28.53 24.46
N MET A 161 -26.43 27.69 23.59
CA MET A 161 -27.87 27.64 23.35
C MET A 161 -28.64 27.24 24.62
N ARG A 162 -28.17 26.23 25.35
CA ARG A 162 -28.79 25.80 26.62
C ARG A 162 -28.79 26.91 27.67
N ARG A 163 -27.72 27.70 27.76
CA ARG A 163 -27.62 28.82 28.70
C ARG A 163 -28.60 29.97 28.37
N SER A 164 -29.00 30.12 27.11
CA SER A 164 -29.93 31.17 26.68
C SER A 164 -31.41 30.86 26.90
N GLN A 165 -31.78 29.62 27.18
CA GLN A 165 -33.18 29.25 27.48
C GLN A 165 -33.56 29.63 28.91
N LYS A 166 -33.95 30.90 29.13
CA LYS A 166 -34.70 31.29 30.33
C LYS A 166 -36.16 30.87 30.15
N VAL A 167 -36.57 29.77 30.76
CA VAL A 167 -37.97 29.35 30.81
C VAL A 167 -38.77 30.37 31.64
N LYS A 168 -39.65 31.15 31.00
CA LYS A 168 -40.65 31.94 31.71
C LYS A 168 -41.78 31.02 32.13
N VAL A 169 -41.85 30.69 33.42
CA VAL A 169 -42.98 29.94 33.98
C VAL A 169 -44.06 30.96 34.35
N SER A 170 -45.25 30.84 33.75
CA SER A 170 -46.44 31.57 34.16
C SER A 170 -47.28 30.66 35.05
N PHE A 171 -47.57 31.09 36.27
CA PHE A 171 -48.53 30.42 37.14
C PHE A 171 -49.93 30.95 36.85
N ALA A 172 -50.92 30.07 36.83
CA ALA A 172 -52.35 30.36 36.69
C ALA A 172 -53.04 30.21 38.05
#